data_AF-A0A4Z1KBM7-F1
#
_entry.id   AF-A0A4Z1KBM7-F1
#
_cell.length_a   1.000
_cell.length_b   1.000
_cell.length_c   1.000
_cell.angle_alpha   90.00
_cell.angle_beta   90.00
_cell.angle_gamma   90.00
#
_symmetry.space_group_name_H-M   'P 1'
#
loop_
_entity.id
_entity.type
_entity.pdbx_description
1 polymer ?
#
loop_
_entity_poly.entity_id
_entity_poly.type
_entity_poly.pdbx_seq_one_letter_code
_entity_poly.pdbx_strand_id
1 'polypeptide(L)'
;MINSVDPSPLPKISRHITDRDRDGKSLISSSLSPESTWTADKGANFFLGYYKSEFPVEMSSNKDVSSYTNYLSSLPGLIVLGSTILRVVDMELGLVSPMHRATSLDYGAVIEGEVELILDGGE
;
A
#
# COMPACT_ATOMS: atom_id res chain seq x y z
N MET A 1 13.73 7.48 -10.23
CA MET A 1 13.27 8.63 -9.41
C MET A 1 11.81 8.37 -9.11
N ILE A 2 11.38 8.53 -7.87
CA ILE A 2 9.95 8.46 -7.52
C ILE A 2 9.35 9.79 -7.97
N ASN A 3 8.58 9.77 -9.06
CA ASN A 3 7.87 10.95 -9.51
C ASN A 3 6.67 11.14 -8.60
N SER A 4 6.79 12.05 -7.62
CA SER A 4 5.63 12.52 -6.86
C SER A 4 4.63 13.10 -7.85
N VAL A 5 3.40 12.61 -7.80
CA VAL A 5 2.31 13.02 -8.69
C VAL A 5 1.31 13.85 -7.91
N ASP A 6 0.52 14.65 -8.63
CA ASP A 6 -0.64 15.28 -8.04
C ASP A 6 -1.55 14.21 -7.41
N PRO A 7 -2.08 14.46 -6.20
CA PRO A 7 -2.91 13.51 -5.50
C PRO A 7 -4.17 13.18 -6.32
N SER A 8 -4.68 11.96 -6.12
CA SER A 8 -5.97 11.52 -6.64
C SER A 8 -7.03 12.62 -6.52
N PRO A 9 -7.91 12.81 -7.53
CA PRO A 9 -9.05 13.73 -7.40
C PRO A 9 -10.07 13.26 -6.35
N LEU A 10 -9.92 12.04 -5.83
CA LEU A 10 -10.72 11.48 -4.75
C LEU A 10 -10.32 12.06 -3.37
N PRO A 11 -11.14 11.85 -2.32
CA PRO A 11 -10.80 12.28 -0.98
C PRO A 11 -9.42 11.80 -0.52
N LYS A 12 -8.71 12.66 0.22
CA LYS A 12 -7.38 12.34 0.75
C LYS A 12 -7.45 11.13 1.67
N ILE A 13 -6.48 10.22 1.51
CA ILE A 13 -6.31 9.04 2.35
C ILE A 13 -5.19 9.32 3.36
N SER A 14 -5.44 9.00 4.62
CA SER A 14 -4.44 9.09 5.68
C SER A 14 -4.11 7.72 6.26
N ARG A 15 -2.86 7.55 6.69
CA ARG A 15 -2.35 6.34 7.35
C ARG A 15 -2.05 6.65 8.81
N HIS A 16 -2.74 5.98 9.71
CA HIS A 16 -2.49 6.07 11.15
C HIS A 16 -1.95 4.73 11.66
N ILE A 17 -0.76 4.75 12.27
CA ILE A 17 -0.10 3.56 12.83
C ILE A 17 -0.23 3.62 14.34
N THR A 18 -0.69 2.53 14.95
CA THR A 18 -0.72 2.39 16.42
C THR A 18 0.60 1.87 16.95
N ASP A 19 1.00 2.31 18.14
CA ASP A 19 2.16 1.79 18.88
C ASP A 19 1.87 1.80 20.40
N ARG A 20 2.86 1.50 21.23
CA ARG A 20 2.81 1.57 22.69
C ARG A 20 3.92 2.46 23.22
N ASP A 21 3.65 3.22 24.29
CA ASP A 21 4.70 3.91 25.02
C ASP A 21 5.52 2.95 25.92
N ARG A 22 6.52 3.51 26.62
CA ARG A 22 7.38 2.80 27.57
C ARG A 22 6.63 2.15 28.75
N ASP A 23 5.42 2.63 29.04
CA ASP A 23 4.56 2.12 30.11
C ASP A 23 3.55 1.09 29.57
N GLY A 24 3.62 0.76 28.27
CA GLY A 24 2.78 -0.22 27.59
C GLY A 24 1.42 0.33 27.15
N LYS A 25 1.18 1.63 27.26
CA LYS A 25 -0.09 2.25 26.89
C LYS A 25 -0.18 2.45 25.38
N SER A 26 -1.30 2.06 24.78
CA SER A 26 -1.56 2.25 23.35
C SER A 26 -1.67 3.72 22.96
N LEU A 27 -1.09 4.06 21.80
CA LEU A 27 -1.08 5.41 21.23
C LEU A 27 -1.07 5.37 19.69
N ILE A 28 -1.32 6.53 19.05
CA ILE A 28 -1.04 6.73 17.63
C ILE A 28 0.41 7.19 17.48
N SER A 29 1.21 6.43 16.74
CA SER A 29 2.60 6.77 16.47
C SER A 29 2.71 8.03 15.61
N SER A 30 3.63 8.91 15.99
CA SER A 30 4.03 10.09 15.22
C SER A 30 5.34 9.88 14.45
N SER A 31 5.83 8.63 14.35
CA SER A 31 7.11 8.33 13.69
C SER A 31 7.09 8.54 12.18
N LEU A 32 5.90 8.56 11.58
CA LEU A 32 5.67 8.83 10.17
C LEU A 32 4.53 9.82 10.01
N SER A 33 4.62 10.68 8.99
CA SER A 33 3.50 11.53 8.58
C SER A 33 2.27 10.66 8.25
N PRO A 34 1.06 11.08 8.62
CA PRO A 34 -0.16 10.39 8.23
C PRO A 34 -0.54 10.64 6.76
N GLU A 35 0.04 11.64 6.12
CA GLU A 35 -0.30 12.00 4.73
C GLU A 35 0.12 10.91 3.73
N SER A 36 -0.76 10.60 2.78
CA SER A 36 -0.46 9.70 1.66
C SER A 36 0.61 10.29 0.74
N THR A 37 1.59 9.47 0.35
CA THR A 37 2.56 9.80 -0.70
C THR A 37 2.25 8.99 -1.95
N TRP A 38 1.88 9.65 -3.03
CA TRP A 38 1.44 9.02 -4.27
C TRP A 38 2.56 8.90 -5.30
N THR A 39 2.53 7.81 -6.06
CA THR A 39 3.41 7.53 -7.19
C THR A 39 2.61 7.06 -8.39
N ALA A 40 2.93 7.49 -9.61
CA ALA A 40 2.21 7.08 -10.81
C ALA A 40 2.96 5.98 -11.55
N ASP A 41 2.21 5.01 -12.08
CA ASP A 41 2.68 4.09 -13.11
C ASP A 41 1.53 3.73 -14.06
N LYS A 42 1.77 3.78 -15.38
CA LYS A 42 0.85 3.38 -16.44
C LYS A 42 -0.60 3.86 -16.29
N GLY A 43 -0.81 5.12 -15.90
CA GLY A 43 -2.15 5.72 -15.77
C GLY A 43 -2.88 5.39 -14.45
N ALA A 44 -2.22 4.73 -13.51
CA ALA A 44 -2.72 4.55 -12.15
C ALA A 44 -1.81 5.24 -11.13
N ASN A 45 -2.42 5.76 -10.07
CA ASN A 45 -1.73 6.30 -8.92
C ASN A 45 -1.71 5.26 -7.79
N PHE A 46 -0.58 5.16 -7.10
CA PHE A 46 -0.34 4.19 -6.05
C PHE A 46 0.08 4.88 -4.76
N PHE A 47 -0.47 4.42 -3.65
CA PHE A 47 -0.02 4.78 -2.30
C PHE A 47 0.32 3.51 -1.52
N LEU A 48 1.57 3.41 -1.05
CA LEU A 48 1.99 2.31 -0.18
C LEU A 48 1.53 2.59 1.26
N GLY A 49 0.42 1.98 1.66
CA GLY A 49 -0.19 2.15 2.98
C GLY A 49 0.54 1.39 4.09
N TYR A 50 1.12 0.22 3.80
CA TYR A 50 1.95 -0.54 4.74
C TYR A 50 2.75 -1.62 4.01
N TYR A 51 3.90 -2.03 4.56
CA TYR A 51 4.67 -3.16 4.05
C TYR A 51 5.30 -3.97 5.19
N LYS A 52 5.30 -5.29 5.06
CA LYS A 52 6.07 -6.23 5.91
C LYS A 52 6.86 -7.16 5.01
N SER A 53 8.12 -7.41 5.34
CA SER A 53 9.01 -8.30 4.59
C SER A 53 8.99 -9.77 5.05
N GLU A 54 8.26 -10.10 6.11
CA GLU A 54 8.30 -11.42 6.74
C GLU A 54 6.92 -11.85 7.26
N PHE A 55 6.73 -13.17 7.34
CA PHE A 55 5.56 -13.81 7.94
C PHE A 55 6.00 -15.03 8.80
N PRO A 56 5.53 -15.14 10.06
CA PRO A 56 4.76 -14.15 10.81
C PRO A 56 5.54 -12.85 11.01
N VAL A 57 4.81 -11.75 11.11
CA VAL A 57 5.39 -10.42 11.33
C VAL A 57 5.89 -10.24 12.76
N GLU A 58 7.11 -9.72 12.93
CA GLU A 58 7.60 -9.22 14.21
C GLU A 58 7.15 -7.77 14.46
N MET A 59 6.20 -7.60 15.38
CA MET A 59 5.63 -6.30 15.78
C MET A 59 6.31 -5.69 17.01
N SER A 60 7.36 -6.32 17.53
CA SER A 60 8.14 -5.81 18.67
C SER A 60 9.17 -4.78 18.23
N SER A 61 9.48 -3.86 19.13
CA SER A 61 10.56 -2.87 18.96
C SER A 61 10.46 -2.07 17.66
N ASN A 62 9.25 -1.88 17.11
CA ASN A 62 9.00 -1.17 15.86
C ASN A 62 9.80 -1.69 14.65
N LYS A 63 10.17 -2.97 14.66
CA LYS A 63 10.92 -3.61 13.57
C LYS A 63 10.15 -3.56 12.26
N ASP A 64 8.85 -3.79 12.34
CA ASP A 64 7.92 -3.71 11.25
C ASP A 64 7.78 -2.29 10.65
N VAL A 65 7.63 -1.27 11.49
CA VAL A 65 7.54 0.14 11.05
C VAL A 65 8.88 0.58 10.44
N SER A 66 9.99 0.11 11.00
CA SER A 66 11.34 0.39 10.48
C SER A 66 11.55 -0.24 9.11
N SER A 67 11.18 -1.52 8.94
CA SER A 67 11.19 -2.21 7.64
C SER A 67 10.33 -1.46 6.64
N TYR A 68 9.08 -1.15 7.00
CA TYR A 68 8.16 -0.37 6.18
C TYR A 68 8.74 0.99 5.73
N THR A 69 9.33 1.74 6.65
CA THR A 69 9.89 3.07 6.38
C THR A 69 10.97 3.03 5.30
N ASN A 70 11.80 1.99 5.27
CA ASN A 70 12.82 1.82 4.23
C ASN A 70 12.22 1.70 2.82
N TYR A 71 11.00 1.18 2.71
CA TYR A 71 10.30 1.01 1.44
C TYR A 71 9.50 2.24 0.99
N LEU A 72 9.43 3.31 1.80
CA LEU A 72 8.82 4.57 1.37
C LEU A 72 9.69 5.32 0.34
N SER A 73 11.01 5.15 0.39
CA SER A 73 11.96 5.75 -0.57
C SER A 73 12.33 4.82 -1.73
N SER A 74 12.09 3.52 -1.59
CA SER A 74 12.28 2.52 -2.62
C SER A 74 11.14 1.52 -2.55
N LEU A 75 10.09 1.76 -3.34
CA LEU A 75 8.88 0.94 -3.30
C LEU A 75 9.21 -0.54 -3.59
N PRO A 76 8.54 -1.48 -2.89
CA PRO A 76 8.74 -2.90 -3.14
C PRO A 76 8.19 -3.26 -4.52
N GLY A 77 8.71 -4.35 -5.08
CA GLY A 77 8.12 -4.97 -6.27
C GLY A 77 6.67 -5.40 -6.05
N LEU A 78 5.96 -5.71 -7.13
CA LEU A 78 4.55 -6.14 -7.06
C LEU A 78 4.37 -7.46 -6.28
N ILE A 79 5.35 -8.35 -6.34
CA ILE A 79 5.34 -9.64 -5.65
C ILE A 79 6.67 -9.78 -4.91
N VAL A 80 6.60 -9.88 -3.58
CA VAL A 80 7.75 -10.22 -2.74
C VAL A 80 7.37 -11.41 -1.87
N LEU A 81 8.09 -12.51 -2.02
CA LEU A 81 7.78 -13.77 -1.35
C LEU A 81 7.85 -13.59 0.18
N GLY A 82 6.84 -14.06 0.90
CA GLY A 82 6.76 -13.95 2.36
C GLY A 82 6.43 -12.53 2.88
N SER A 83 6.14 -11.59 1.99
CA SER A 83 5.74 -10.24 2.35
C SER A 83 4.23 -10.08 2.51
N THR A 84 3.82 -8.97 3.12
CA THR A 84 2.45 -8.45 3.06
C THR A 84 2.50 -7.00 2.63
N ILE A 85 1.71 -6.65 1.62
CA ILE A 85 1.69 -5.31 1.02
C ILE A 85 0.27 -4.76 1.14
N LEU A 86 0.13 -3.63 1.83
CA LEU A 86 -1.09 -2.82 1.77
C LEU A 86 -0.84 -1.66 0.82
N ARG A 87 -1.60 -1.63 -0.27
CA ARG A 87 -1.51 -0.59 -1.29
C ARG A 87 -2.90 -0.06 -1.61
N VAL A 88 -2.98 1.25 -1.79
CA VAL A 88 -4.14 1.88 -2.41
C VAL A 88 -3.80 2.15 -3.87
N VAL A 89 -4.75 1.82 -4.75
CA VAL A 89 -4.64 2.05 -6.18
C VAL A 89 -5.80 2.94 -6.59
N ASP A 90 -5.48 4.05 -7.24
CA ASP A 90 -6.43 4.92 -7.91
C ASP A 90 -6.25 4.71 -9.42
N MET A 91 -7.29 4.17 -10.05
CA MET A 91 -7.29 3.84 -11.48
C MET A 91 -8.02 4.95 -12.24
N GLU A 92 -7.37 5.50 -13.26
CA GLU A 92 -8.03 6.44 -14.17
C GLU A 92 -9.27 5.79 -14.82
N LEU A 93 -10.25 6.63 -15.17
CA LEU A 93 -11.49 6.18 -15.78
C LEU A 93 -11.21 5.44 -17.10
N GLY A 94 -11.69 4.20 -17.22
CA GLY A 94 -11.50 3.37 -18.41
C GLY A 94 -10.10 2.75 -18.53
N LEU A 95 -9.23 2.93 -17.53
CA LEU A 95 -7.94 2.25 -17.49
C LEU A 95 -8.14 0.73 -17.33
N VAL A 96 -7.49 -0.04 -18.20
CA VAL A 96 -7.40 -1.50 -18.08
C VAL A 96 -5.99 -1.85 -17.62
N SER A 97 -5.88 -2.49 -16.46
CA SER A 97 -4.59 -2.96 -15.96
C SER A 97 -4.04 -4.10 -16.84
N PRO A 98 -2.71 -4.25 -16.98
CA PRO A 98 -2.16 -5.38 -17.72
C PRO A 98 -2.57 -6.72 -17.11
N MET A 99 -3.06 -7.64 -17.94
CA MET A 99 -3.36 -9.01 -17.53
C MET A 99 -2.07 -9.68 -17.02
N HIS A 100 -2.13 -10.26 -15.82
CA HIS A 100 -1.01 -10.99 -15.23
C HIS A 100 -1.49 -11.99 -14.17
N ARG A 101 -0.58 -12.87 -13.76
CA ARG A 101 -0.77 -13.78 -12.64
C ARG A 101 0.33 -13.56 -11.61
N ALA A 102 -0.06 -13.45 -10.34
CA ALA A 102 0.85 -13.34 -9.22
C ALA A 102 0.87 -14.62 -8.37
N THR A 103 2.02 -14.91 -7.74
CA THR A 103 2.12 -15.95 -6.69
C THR A 103 1.84 -15.31 -5.33
N SER A 104 0.63 -14.75 -5.18
CA SER A 104 0.12 -14.10 -3.98
C SER A 104 -1.37 -14.40 -3.83
N LEU A 105 -1.92 -14.13 -2.63
CA LEU A 105 -3.34 -14.05 -2.41
C LEU A 105 -3.67 -12.61 -2.06
N ASP A 106 -4.43 -11.95 -2.93
CA ASP A 106 -4.71 -10.53 -2.82
C ASP A 106 -6.15 -10.31 -2.36
N TYR A 107 -6.33 -9.44 -1.37
CA TYR A 107 -7.64 -9.00 -0.91
C TYR A 107 -7.89 -7.59 -1.46
N GLY A 108 -8.78 -7.48 -2.46
CA GLY A 108 -9.21 -6.21 -3.02
C GLY A 108 -10.48 -5.70 -2.34
N ALA A 109 -10.49 -4.43 -1.95
CA ALA A 109 -11.69 -3.74 -1.50
C ALA A 109 -11.85 -2.44 -2.28
N VAL A 110 -12.99 -2.28 -2.95
CA VAL A 110 -13.34 -1.04 -3.65
C VAL A 110 -13.80 -0.03 -2.60
N ILE A 111 -13.10 1.10 -2.52
CA ILE A 111 -13.39 2.16 -1.55
C ILE A 111 -14.32 3.22 -2.15
N GLU A 112 -14.14 3.54 -3.44
CA GLU A 112 -14.90 4.54 -4.20
C GLU A 112 -15.01 4.09 -5.66
N GLY A 113 -16.16 4.35 -6.28
CA GLY A 113 -16.43 3.97 -7.67
C GLY A 113 -16.69 2.47 -7.88
N GLU A 114 -16.40 1.99 -9.08
CA GLU A 114 -16.61 0.61 -9.51
C GLU A 114 -15.41 0.13 -10.34
N VAL A 115 -15.11 -1.16 -10.27
CA VAL A 115 -14.06 -1.80 -11.08
C VAL A 115 -14.60 -3.08 -11.70
N GLU A 116 -14.17 -3.36 -12.92
CA GLU A 116 -14.49 -4.60 -13.63
C GLU A 116 -13.33 -5.58 -13.47
N LEU A 117 -13.63 -6.81 -13.01
CA LEU A 117 -12.67 -7.90 -12.96
C LEU A 117 -12.71 -8.62 -14.30
N ILE A 118 -11.59 -8.58 -15.04
CA ILE A 118 -11.43 -9.28 -16.31
C ILE A 118 -10.51 -10.49 -16.08
N LEU A 119 -10.98 -11.68 -16.46
CA LEU A 119 -10.20 -12.92 -16.45
C LEU A 119 -9.93 -13.39 -17.88
N ASP A 120 -8.92 -14.24 -18.06
CA ASP A 120 -8.51 -14.74 -19.38
C ASP A 120 -9.50 -15.74 -20.00
N GLY A 121 -10.42 -16.28 -19.19
CA GLY A 121 -11.54 -17.11 -19.64
C GLY A 121 -12.68 -16.32 -20.29
N GLY A 122 -12.64 -14.98 -20.25
CA GLY A 122 -13.68 -14.10 -20.79
C GLY A 122 -14.74 -13.69 -19.78
N GLU A 123 -14.58 -14.07 -18.51
CA GLU A 123 -15.26 -13.45 -17.37
C GLU A 123 -14.78 -12.02 -17.09
#